data_AF-X1DPC1-F1
#
_entry.id   AF-X1DPC1-F1
#
_cell.length_a   1.000
_cell.length_b   1.000
_cell.length_c   1.000
_cell.angle_alpha   90.00
_cell.angle_beta   90.00
_cell.angle_gamma   90.00
#
_symmetry.space_group_name_H-M   'P 1'
#
loop_
_entity.id
_entity.type
_entity.pdbx_description
1 polymer ?
#
loop_
_entity_poly.entity_id
_entity_poly.type
_entity_poly.pdbx_seq_one_letter_code
_entity_poly.pdbx_strand_id
1 'polypeptide(L)' 'FREFSGIDEEEFFNYFGTRNIGFAIKIEKIEIFKKPIDPKIFIPNFLPPQSFCYINKYWKAA' A
#
# COMPACT_ATOMS: atom_id res chain seq x y z
N PHE A 1 17.13 -3.40 7.61
CA PHE A 1 15.95 -3.84 6.85
C PHE A 1 14.68 -3.60 7.66
N ARG A 2 14.30 -4.50 8.58
CA ARG A 2 12.99 -4.49 9.26
C ARG A 2 12.61 -3.20 9.99
N GLU A 3 13.56 -2.53 10.65
CA GLU A 3 13.31 -1.28 11.40
C GLU A 3 12.71 -0.15 10.54
N PHE A 4 13.11 -0.05 9.27
CA PHE A 4 12.71 1.05 8.39
C PHE A 4 11.72 0.64 7.29
N SER A 5 11.78 -0.61 6.81
CA SER A 5 10.94 -1.11 5.71
C SER A 5 9.86 -2.10 6.14
N GLY A 6 9.89 -2.59 7.38
CA GLY A 6 8.94 -3.59 7.88
C GLY A 6 9.18 -5.03 7.40
N ILE A 7 10.17 -5.26 6.54
CA ILE A 7 10.56 -6.59 6.00
C ILE A 7 12.02 -6.91 6.29
N ASP A 8 12.37 -8.18 6.36
CA ASP A 8 13.76 -8.60 6.50
C ASP A 8 14.54 -8.57 5.18
N GLU A 9 15.83 -8.88 5.27
CA GLU A 9 16.76 -8.83 4.13
C GLU A 9 16.46 -9.89 3.08
N GLU A 10 16.11 -11.11 3.51
CA GLU A 10 15.79 -12.21 2.61
C GLU A 10 14.50 -11.92 1.83
N GLU A 11 13.46 -11.46 2.51
CA GLU A 11 12.21 -11.00 1.90
C GLU A 11 12.46 -9.90 0.87
N PHE A 12 13.32 -8.93 1.21
CA PHE A 12 13.68 -7.82 0.32
C PHE A 12 14.35 -8.34 -0.96
N PHE A 13 15.41 -9.14 -0.85
CA PHE A 13 16.13 -9.62 -2.04
C PHE A 13 15.31 -10.61 -2.86
N ASN A 14 14.47 -11.44 -2.22
CA ASN A 14 13.54 -12.31 -2.93
C ASN A 14 12.50 -11.52 -3.74
N TYR A 15 12.00 -10.40 -3.20
CA TYR A 15 11.05 -9.54 -3.91
C TYR A 15 11.66 -8.84 -5.13
N PHE A 16 12.89 -8.31 -5.00
CA PHE A 16 13.56 -7.62 -6.10
C PHE A 16 14.17 -8.60 -7.11
N GLY A 17 14.58 -9.80 -6.68
CA GLY A 17 15.13 -10.83 -7.56
C GLY A 17 16.30 -10.31 -8.39
N THR A 18 16.16 -10.33 -9.73
CA THR A 18 17.17 -9.83 -10.67
C THR A 18 17.02 -8.34 -11.03
N ARG A 19 16.11 -7.61 -10.38
CA ARG A 19 15.87 -6.19 -10.66
C ARG A 19 16.94 -5.32 -10.00
N ASN A 20 17.59 -4.50 -10.81
CA ASN A 20 18.66 -3.60 -10.36
C ASN A 20 18.16 -2.20 -9.96
N ILE A 21 16.88 -1.90 -10.16
CA ILE A 21 16.27 -0.61 -9.84
C ILE A 21 15.06 -0.85 -8.93
N GLY A 22 15.02 -0.14 -7.81
CA GLY A 22 13.91 -0.14 -6.87
C GLY A 22 13.49 1.28 -6.51
N PHE A 23 12.22 1.43 -6.12
CA PHE A 23 11.66 2.69 -5.66
C PHE A 23 11.31 2.58 -4.18
N ALA A 24 11.68 3.58 -3.38
CA ALA A 24 11.33 3.67 -1.98
C ALA A 24 10.35 4.83 -1.77
N ILE A 25 9.25 4.57 -1.06
CA ILE A 25 8.29 5.58 -0.64
C ILE A 25 8.48 5.78 0.87
N LYS A 26 8.98 6.94 1.26
CA LYS A 26 9.12 7.31 2.67
C LYS A 26 7.78 7.79 3.23
N ILE A 27 7.34 7.20 4.33
CA ILE A 27 6.16 7.64 5.08
C ILE A 27 6.63 8.49 6.26
N GLU A 28 6.24 9.77 6.30
CA GLU A 28 6.66 10.69 7.38
C GLU A 28 5.65 10.75 8.53
N LYS A 29 4.36 10.66 8.20
CA LYS A 29 3.26 10.71 9.18
C LYS A 29 2.34 9.53 8.98
N ILE A 30 2.05 8.82 10.06
CA ILE A 30 1.12 7.70 10.09
C ILE A 30 -0.15 8.15 10.81
N GLU A 31 -1.30 7.99 10.15
CA GLU A 31 -2.62 8.21 10.76
C GLU A 31 -3.34 6.87 10.86
N ILE A 32 -3.51 6.37 12.10
CA ILE A 32 -4.15 5.09 12.36
C ILE A 32 -5.66 5.30 12.49
N PHE A 33 -6.45 4.60 11.69
CA PHE A 33 -7.90 4.65 11.79
C PHE A 33 -8.41 3.91 13.04
N LYS A 34 -9.30 4.58 13.79
CA LYS A 34 -9.93 3.99 15.00
C LYS A 34 -10.85 2.81 14.67
N LYS A 35 -11.45 2.81 13.48
CA LYS A 35 -12.33 1.76 12.97
C LYS A 35 -11.89 1.40 11.54
N PRO A 36 -11.77 0.11 11.20
CA PRO A 36 -11.47 -0.28 9.83
C PRO A 36 -12.59 0.17 8.89
N ILE A 37 -12.22 0.47 7.65
CA ILE A 37 -13.13 0.90 6.57
C ILE A 37 -13.18 -0.24 5.54
N ASP A 38 -14.37 -0.70 5.17
CA ASP A 38 -14.52 -1.63 4.04
C ASP A 38 -14.52 -0.85 2.72
N PRO A 39 -13.48 -0.95 1.89
CA PRO A 39 -13.39 -0.20 0.64
C PRO A 39 -14.48 -0.55 -0.37
N LYS A 40 -15.11 -1.74 -0.27
CA LYS A 40 -16.21 -2.14 -1.17
C LYS A 40 -17.46 -1.27 -1.00
N ILE A 41 -17.63 -0.64 0.16
CA ILE A 41 -18.76 0.27 0.43
C ILE A 41 -18.58 1.61 -0.29
N PHE A 42 -17.34 2.08 -0.44
CA PHE A 42 -17.03 3.44 -0.92
C PHE A 42 -16.52 3.49 -2.35
N ILE A 43 -15.93 2.40 -2.85
CA ILE A 43 -15.27 2.34 -4.15
C ILE A 43 -16.06 1.36 -5.04
N PRO A 44 -16.76 1.86 -6.08
CA PRO A 44 -17.51 1.01 -6.99
C PRO A 44 -16.62 -0.06 -7.62
N ASN A 45 -17.07 -1.32 -7.59
CA ASN A 45 -16.35 -2.47 -8.14
C ASN A 45 -14.93 -2.63 -7.57
N PHE A 46 -14.75 -2.31 -6.27
CA PHE A 46 -13.44 -2.40 -5.63
C PHE A 46 -12.78 -3.77 -5.80
N LEU A 47 -11.54 -3.74 -6.28
CA LEU A 47 -10.59 -4.85 -6.28
C LEU A 47 -9.27 -4.33 -5.70
N PRO A 48 -8.59 -5.09 -4.82
CA PRO A 48 -7.31 -4.68 -4.27
C PRO A 48 -6.28 -4.51 -5.41
N PRO A 49 -5.62 -3.36 -5.53
CA PRO A 49 -4.62 -3.15 -6.58
C PRO A 49 -3.36 -3.98 -6.32
N GLN A 50 -2.72 -4.46 -7.39
CA GLN A 50 -1.44 -5.16 -7.29
C GLN A 50 -0.28 -4.21 -6.94
N SER A 51 -0.39 -2.92 -7.30
CA SER A 51 0.56 -1.86 -6.95
C SER A 51 -0.14 -0.73 -6.19
N PHE A 52 -0.68 0.26 -6.90
CA PHE A 52 -1.46 1.35 -6.33
C PHE A 52 -2.51 1.84 -7.33
N CYS A 53 -3.55 2.50 -6.82
CA CYS A 53 -4.55 3.19 -7.62
C CYS A 53 -4.76 4.60 -7.08
N TYR A 54 -4.94 5.56 -7.98
CA TYR A 54 -5.41 6.88 -7.59
C TYR A 54 -6.88 6.82 -7.20
N ILE A 55 -7.23 7.51 -6.12
CA ILE A 55 -8.60 7.62 -5.65
C ILE A 55 -9.28 8.86 -6.26
N ASN A 56 -10.55 8.74 -6.60
CA ASN A 56 -11.34 9.90 -7.02
C ASN A 56 -11.96 10.56 -5.79
N LYS A 57 -11.81 11.89 -5.66
CA LYS A 57 -12.42 12.69 -4.59
C LYS A 57 -13.95 12.60 -4.49
N TYR A 58 -14.61 12.11 -5.54
CA TYR A 58 -16.07 11.97 -5.60
C TYR A 58 -16.59 10.58 -5.25
N TRP A 59 -15.73 9.61 -4.95
CA TRP A 59 -16.18 8.32 -4.44
C TRP A 59 -16.81 8.49 -3.07
N LYS A 60 -18.09 8.18 -2.97
CA LYS A 60 -18.88 8.22 -1.73
C LYS A 60 -19.44 6.83 -1.48
N ALA A 61 -19.67 6.50 -0.21
CA ALA A 61 -20.50 5.35 0.13
C ALA A 61 -21.85 5.49 -0.59
N ALA A 62 -22.29 4.40 -1.21
CA ALA A 62 -23.65 4.29 -1.74
C ALA A 62 -24.68 4.35 -0.60
#